data_AF-A0A2V9XR72-F1
#
_entry.id   AF-A0A2V9XR72-F1
#
_cell.length_a   1.000
_cell.length_b   1.000
_cell.length_c   1.000
_cell.angle_alpha   90.00
_cell.angle_beta   90.00
_cell.angle_gamma   90.00
#
_symmetry.space_group_name_H-M   'P 1'
#
loop_
_entity.id
_entity.type
_entity.pdbx_description
1 polymer ?
#
loop_
_entity_poly.entity_id
_entity_poly.type
_entity_poly.pdbx_seq_one_letter_code
_entity_poly.pdbx_strand_id
1 'polypeptide(L)'
;MANIAPFRALRYDAERVFLPQVVTQPYDKITEVMQERYYAASPYNLVRIILGKREPADNMHQNVYTRAASFFLDWRRQGIFLQDPEPSIYAYSQHFTMPGGEGESERRGFIALGRVEDYSAGIVFRHEQTLPKPKADRLDLLRATRAHLGQIFMLYSDTGEIEALLVPHTPPAMGVTDEDGVLHRVWKISDPGVINLIRSKMRDKKLIIADGHHRYETALNYRNERQSTAAAAAGGGAPREHTPATALLRPSDGEDAPYEMAMMTFVNMNSPGLAILPTHRVIHGLPSFSAESLSA
;
A
#
# COMPACT_ATOMS: atom_id res chain seq x y z
N MET A 1 16.68 1.81 -11.88
CA MET A 1 16.71 2.95 -10.92
C MET A 1 15.46 2.89 -10.07
N ALA A 2 15.49 3.33 -8.82
CA ALA A 2 14.25 3.45 -8.03
C ALA A 2 13.46 4.67 -8.53
N ASN A 3 12.52 4.45 -9.44
CA ASN A 3 11.66 5.50 -9.98
C ASN A 3 10.45 5.70 -9.08
N ILE A 4 10.29 6.93 -8.59
CA ILE A 4 9.12 7.35 -7.81
C ILE A 4 8.42 8.55 -8.45
N ALA A 5 7.11 8.63 -8.27
CA ALA A 5 6.28 9.70 -8.78
C ALA A 5 5.32 10.25 -7.70
N PRO A 6 5.05 11.57 -7.71
CA PRO A 6 3.96 12.14 -6.93
C PRO A 6 2.62 11.69 -7.49
N PHE A 7 1.57 11.73 -6.66
CA PHE A 7 0.22 11.36 -7.09
C PHE A 7 -0.84 12.15 -6.35
N ARG A 8 -2.07 12.12 -6.89
CA ARG A 8 -3.25 12.70 -6.24
C ARG A 8 -3.92 11.62 -5.40
N ALA A 9 -3.65 11.62 -4.09
CA ALA A 9 -4.23 10.64 -3.19
C ALA A 9 -5.76 10.77 -3.13
N LEU A 10 -6.41 9.63 -2.95
CA LEU A 10 -7.78 9.56 -2.46
C LEU A 10 -7.72 9.45 -0.94
N ARG A 11 -8.33 10.41 -0.24
CA ARG A 11 -8.35 10.49 1.22
C ARG A 11 -9.78 10.53 1.72
N TYR A 12 -10.03 10.00 2.91
CA TYR A 12 -11.31 10.20 3.56
C TYR A 12 -11.57 11.69 3.80
N ASP A 13 -12.80 12.12 3.56
CA ASP A 13 -13.29 13.44 3.97
C ASP A 13 -13.54 13.44 5.48
N ALA A 14 -12.67 14.10 6.25
CA ALA A 14 -12.77 14.17 7.70
C ALA A 14 -14.00 14.92 8.20
N GLU A 15 -14.69 15.69 7.34
CA GLU A 15 -15.98 16.32 7.69
C GLU A 15 -17.16 15.34 7.61
N ARG A 16 -17.00 14.24 6.85
CA ARG A 16 -18.06 13.24 6.62
C ARG A 16 -17.84 11.95 7.39
N VAL A 17 -16.59 11.61 7.70
CA VAL A 17 -16.25 10.39 8.42
C VAL A 17 -15.33 10.64 9.60
N PHE A 18 -15.58 9.93 10.68
CA PHE A 18 -14.68 9.90 11.82
C PHE A 18 -13.56 8.87 11.54
N LEU A 19 -12.34 9.36 11.25
CA LEU A 19 -11.20 8.53 10.81
C LEU A 19 -10.95 7.28 11.67
N PRO A 20 -10.98 7.33 13.02
CA PRO A 20 -10.75 6.14 13.86
C PRO A 20 -11.74 4.98 13.61
N GLN A 21 -12.92 5.24 13.06
CA GLN A 21 -13.92 4.20 12.76
C GLN A 21 -13.81 3.63 11.35
N VAL A 22 -12.94 4.16 10.49
CA VAL A 22 -12.85 3.77 9.07
C VAL A 22 -11.49 3.22 8.65
N VAL A 23 -10.54 3.16 9.58
CA VAL A 23 -9.24 2.47 9.44
C VAL A 23 -9.34 1.02 9.90
N THR A 24 -8.43 0.18 9.42
CA THR A 24 -8.38 -1.25 9.72
C THR A 24 -6.94 -1.73 9.82
N GLN A 25 -6.73 -2.88 10.45
CA GLN A 25 -5.52 -3.66 10.25
C GLN A 25 -5.34 -4.07 8.77
N PRO A 26 -4.12 -4.44 8.35
CA PRO A 26 -3.88 -5.10 7.06
C PRO A 26 -4.73 -6.37 6.91
N TYR A 27 -5.20 -6.64 5.69
CA TYR A 27 -6.18 -7.71 5.40
C TYR A 27 -5.78 -9.10 5.89
N ASP A 28 -4.48 -9.38 6.00
CA ASP A 28 -3.89 -10.64 6.44
C ASP A 28 -3.80 -10.77 7.97
N LYS A 29 -4.07 -9.69 8.72
CA LYS A 29 -4.23 -9.69 10.17
C LYS A 29 -5.68 -9.65 10.64
N ILE A 30 -6.64 -9.37 9.75
CA ILE A 30 -8.05 -9.25 10.12
C ILE A 30 -8.64 -10.63 10.37
N THR A 31 -9.03 -10.88 11.62
CA THR A 31 -9.84 -12.04 12.01
C THR A 31 -11.32 -11.82 11.70
N GLU A 32 -12.14 -12.87 11.71
CA GLU A 32 -13.59 -12.75 11.53
C GLU A 32 -14.24 -11.83 12.58
N VAL A 33 -13.82 -11.93 13.85
CA VAL A 33 -14.28 -11.05 14.93
C VAL A 33 -13.92 -9.58 14.66
N MET A 34 -12.70 -9.33 14.16
CA MET A 34 -12.29 -7.97 13.78
C MET A 34 -13.10 -7.47 12.58
N GLN A 35 -13.34 -8.31 11.57
CA GLN A 35 -14.16 -7.98 10.42
C GLN A 35 -15.57 -7.55 10.85
N GLU A 36 -16.23 -8.32 11.73
CA GLU A 36 -17.53 -7.96 12.28
C GLU A 36 -17.51 -6.62 13.01
N ARG A 37 -16.51 -6.40 13.87
CA ARG A 37 -16.32 -5.13 14.59
C ARG A 37 -16.16 -3.95 13.62
N TYR A 38 -15.33 -4.09 12.58
CA TYR A 38 -15.13 -3.05 11.57
C TYR A 38 -16.39 -2.76 10.75
N TYR A 39 -17.17 -3.79 10.41
CA TYR A 39 -18.46 -3.61 9.73
C TYR A 39 -19.48 -2.83 10.58
N ALA A 40 -19.49 -3.09 11.90
CA ALA A 40 -20.35 -2.41 12.86
C ALA A 40 -19.88 -0.98 13.18
N ALA A 41 -18.57 -0.73 13.14
CA ALA A 41 -17.98 0.58 13.46
C ALA A 41 -18.40 1.70 12.50
N SER A 42 -18.49 1.41 11.19
CA SER A 42 -18.92 2.40 10.21
C SER A 42 -19.41 1.77 8.89
N PRO A 43 -20.44 2.34 8.24
CA PRO A 43 -20.81 1.96 6.87
C PRO A 43 -19.71 2.28 5.85
N TYR A 44 -18.76 3.14 6.20
CA TYR A 44 -17.63 3.55 5.37
C TYR A 44 -16.30 2.94 5.82
N ASN A 45 -16.31 1.88 6.63
CA ASN A 45 -15.08 1.24 7.06
C ASN A 45 -14.37 0.52 5.92
N LEU A 46 -13.06 0.77 5.74
CA LEU A 46 -12.24 0.29 4.63
C LEU A 46 -12.26 -1.23 4.45
N VAL A 47 -12.57 -2.00 5.50
CA VAL A 47 -12.72 -3.47 5.45
C VAL A 47 -13.67 -3.91 4.34
N ARG A 48 -14.72 -3.11 4.04
CA ARG A 48 -15.70 -3.39 2.98
C ARG A 48 -15.08 -3.45 1.59
N ILE A 49 -13.94 -2.78 1.42
CA ILE A 49 -13.17 -2.74 0.17
C ILE A 49 -12.00 -3.74 0.22
N ILE A 50 -11.23 -3.80 1.31
CA ILE A 50 -9.99 -4.61 1.35
C ILE A 50 -10.21 -6.08 1.72
N LEU A 51 -11.31 -6.39 2.42
CA LEU A 51 -11.66 -7.72 2.89
C LEU A 51 -13.19 -7.81 3.13
N GLY A 52 -13.95 -7.79 2.04
CA GLY A 52 -15.41 -7.89 2.09
C GLY A 52 -15.91 -9.24 2.64
N LYS A 53 -17.12 -9.26 3.21
CA LYS A 53 -17.77 -10.52 3.64
C LYS A 53 -18.21 -11.33 2.42
N ARG A 54 -17.94 -12.63 2.46
CA ARG A 54 -18.47 -13.59 1.49
C ARG A 54 -19.92 -13.89 1.84
N GLU A 55 -20.78 -13.95 0.83
CA GLU A 55 -22.21 -14.20 1.00
C GLU A 55 -22.58 -15.53 0.33
N PRO A 56 -23.57 -16.29 0.83
CA PRO A 56 -23.99 -17.54 0.19
C PRO A 56 -24.44 -17.40 -1.26
N ALA A 57 -24.87 -16.21 -1.66
CA ALA A 57 -25.30 -15.89 -3.02
C ALA A 57 -24.14 -15.48 -3.97
N ASP A 58 -22.89 -15.45 -3.48
CA ASP A 58 -21.73 -15.07 -4.27
C ASP A 58 -21.57 -15.98 -5.49
N ASN A 59 -21.34 -15.35 -6.64
CA ASN A 59 -21.14 -16.01 -7.93
C ASN A 59 -20.10 -15.24 -8.78
N MET A 60 -19.91 -15.66 -10.03
CA MET A 60 -18.90 -15.06 -10.91
C MET A 60 -19.16 -13.59 -11.25
N HIS A 61 -20.42 -13.12 -11.18
CA HIS A 61 -20.81 -11.76 -11.54
C HIS A 61 -21.06 -10.86 -10.32
N GLN A 62 -21.39 -11.45 -9.18
CA GLN A 62 -21.63 -10.74 -7.92
C GLN A 62 -20.91 -11.44 -6.79
N ASN A 63 -19.84 -10.84 -6.28
CA ASN A 63 -19.04 -11.37 -5.21
C ASN A 63 -18.34 -10.26 -4.42
N VAL A 64 -17.48 -10.64 -3.48
CA VAL A 64 -16.67 -9.73 -2.66
C VAL A 64 -15.93 -8.67 -3.46
N TYR A 65 -15.39 -8.98 -4.64
CA TYR A 65 -14.58 -8.05 -5.43
C TYR A 65 -15.43 -7.05 -6.20
N THR A 66 -16.57 -7.49 -6.76
CA THR A 66 -17.51 -6.58 -7.43
C THR A 66 -18.19 -5.65 -6.43
N ARG A 67 -18.48 -6.14 -5.21
CA ARG A 67 -18.94 -5.30 -4.09
C ARG A 67 -17.87 -4.30 -3.68
N ALA A 68 -16.60 -4.72 -3.53
CA ALA A 68 -15.49 -3.81 -3.21
C ALA A 68 -15.32 -2.70 -4.27
N ALA A 69 -15.40 -3.04 -5.56
CA ALA A 69 -15.36 -2.06 -6.65
C ALA A 69 -16.55 -1.09 -6.60
N SER A 70 -17.76 -1.59 -6.27
CA SER A 70 -18.95 -0.76 -6.12
C SER A 70 -18.79 0.23 -4.96
N PHE A 71 -18.40 -0.24 -3.76
CA PHE A 71 -18.11 0.63 -2.62
C PHE A 71 -17.05 1.68 -2.95
N PHE A 72 -15.94 1.28 -3.59
CA PHE A 72 -14.87 2.21 -3.95
C PHE A 72 -15.35 3.31 -4.91
N LEU A 73 -16.18 2.98 -5.91
CA LEU A 73 -16.76 3.95 -6.84
C LEU A 73 -17.81 4.84 -6.15
N ASP A 74 -18.68 4.24 -5.35
CA ASP A 74 -19.74 4.95 -4.61
C ASP A 74 -19.16 5.97 -3.65
N TRP A 75 -18.15 5.59 -2.86
CA TRP A 75 -17.55 6.49 -1.87
C TRP A 75 -16.85 7.68 -2.52
N ARG A 76 -16.31 7.51 -3.74
CA ARG A 76 -15.78 8.63 -4.53
C ARG A 76 -16.91 9.54 -5.03
N ARG A 77 -18.01 8.98 -5.54
CA ARG A 77 -19.17 9.76 -6.01
C ARG A 77 -19.85 10.54 -4.90
N GLN A 78 -19.94 9.94 -3.71
CA GLN A 78 -20.59 10.52 -2.54
C GLN A 78 -19.71 11.53 -1.78
N GLY A 79 -18.45 11.71 -2.20
CA GLY A 79 -17.49 12.59 -1.52
C GLY A 79 -16.96 12.03 -0.20
N ILE A 80 -17.14 10.73 0.07
CA ILE A 80 -16.50 10.05 1.21
C ILE A 80 -14.99 9.95 0.99
N PHE A 81 -14.58 9.67 -0.26
CA PHE A 81 -13.21 9.84 -0.71
C PHE A 81 -13.06 11.09 -1.55
N LEU A 82 -12.18 11.99 -1.14
CA LEU A 82 -11.77 13.17 -1.89
C LEU A 82 -10.42 12.95 -2.53
N GLN A 83 -10.30 13.35 -3.80
CA GLN A 83 -9.03 13.34 -4.50
C GLN A 83 -8.30 14.67 -4.28
N ASP A 84 -7.02 14.60 -3.93
CA ASP A 84 -6.21 15.82 -3.83
C ASP A 84 -6.11 16.53 -5.18
N PRO A 85 -6.09 17.88 -5.20
CA PRO A 85 -6.14 18.65 -6.46
C PRO A 85 -4.84 18.56 -7.27
N GLU A 86 -3.71 18.32 -6.60
CA GLU A 86 -2.37 18.36 -7.19
C GLU A 86 -1.60 17.07 -6.87
N PRO A 87 -0.71 16.61 -7.75
CA PRO A 87 0.20 15.51 -7.43
C PRO A 87 1.14 15.88 -6.28
N SER A 88 1.23 15.03 -5.27
CA SER A 88 2.06 15.24 -4.10
C SER A 88 2.85 13.99 -3.72
N ILE A 89 3.92 14.19 -2.94
CA ILE A 89 4.47 13.16 -2.05
C ILE A 89 3.89 13.42 -0.66
N TYR A 90 3.67 12.36 0.11
CA TYR A 90 3.06 12.49 1.43
C TYR A 90 4.05 12.09 2.52
N ALA A 91 4.53 13.05 3.30
CA ALA A 91 5.32 12.72 4.48
C ALA A 91 4.43 12.00 5.49
N TYR A 92 4.98 10.95 6.11
CA TYR A 92 4.25 10.05 6.98
C TYR A 92 5.06 9.77 8.24
N SER A 93 4.40 9.93 9.38
CA SER A 93 4.95 9.64 10.70
C SER A 93 4.08 8.62 11.42
N GLN A 94 4.73 7.74 12.16
CA GLN A 94 4.12 6.80 13.08
C GLN A 94 4.81 6.93 14.43
N HIS A 95 4.08 7.40 15.43
CA HIS A 95 4.54 7.47 16.82
C HIS A 95 3.97 6.28 17.58
N PHE A 96 4.83 5.51 18.24
CA PHE A 96 4.47 4.27 18.91
C PHE A 96 5.36 3.99 20.12
N THR A 97 4.81 3.31 21.11
CA THR A 97 5.59 2.79 22.23
C THR A 97 6.40 1.57 21.78
N MET A 98 7.68 1.53 22.14
CA MET A 98 8.55 0.40 21.84
C MET A 98 8.07 -0.88 22.54
N PRO A 99 8.07 -2.04 21.85
CA PRO A 99 7.78 -3.31 22.49
C PRO A 99 8.72 -3.54 23.68
N GLY A 100 8.16 -3.82 24.87
CA GLY A 100 8.89 -3.86 26.14
C GLY A 100 8.71 -2.62 27.03
N GLY A 101 8.06 -1.57 26.53
CA GLY A 101 7.73 -0.36 27.32
C GLY A 101 8.89 0.61 27.50
N GLU A 102 9.98 0.44 26.75
CA GLU A 102 11.22 1.23 26.85
C GLU A 102 11.14 2.61 26.17
N GLY A 103 9.98 3.28 26.27
CA GLY A 103 9.76 4.62 25.75
C GLY A 103 9.08 4.70 24.38
N GLU A 104 8.89 5.94 23.94
CA GLU A 104 8.24 6.29 22.67
C GLU A 104 9.25 6.38 21.52
N SER A 105 8.84 5.97 20.33
CA SER A 105 9.61 6.06 19.10
C SER A 105 8.78 6.67 17.97
N GLU A 106 9.44 7.32 17.02
CA GLU A 106 8.80 7.92 15.85
C GLU A 106 9.47 7.43 14.56
N ARG A 107 8.74 6.63 13.77
CA ARG A 107 9.16 6.25 12.42
C ARG A 107 8.68 7.28 11.41
N ARG A 108 9.61 7.84 10.63
CA ARG A 108 9.32 8.79 9.54
C ARG A 108 9.64 8.19 8.18
N GLY A 109 8.81 8.52 7.20
CA GLY A 109 8.97 8.12 5.81
C GLY A 109 8.08 8.94 4.91
N PHE A 110 7.95 8.53 3.66
CA PHE A 110 7.03 9.18 2.72
C PHE A 110 6.28 8.15 1.86
N ILE A 111 5.07 8.52 1.46
CA ILE A 111 4.23 7.74 0.56
C ILE A 111 4.30 8.37 -0.84
N ALA A 112 4.62 7.55 -1.82
CA ALA A 112 4.67 7.92 -3.23
C ALA A 112 4.27 6.72 -4.09
N LEU A 113 4.10 6.95 -5.39
CA LEU A 113 4.06 5.84 -6.35
C LEU A 113 5.49 5.40 -6.63
N GLY A 114 5.77 4.10 -6.55
CA GLY A 114 7.04 3.50 -6.96
C GLY A 114 6.84 2.57 -8.14
N ARG A 115 7.75 2.60 -9.12
CA ARG A 115 7.73 1.67 -10.25
C ARG A 115 7.97 0.25 -9.74
N VAL A 116 7.13 -0.69 -10.17
CA VAL A 116 7.35 -2.12 -9.91
C VAL A 116 8.33 -2.68 -10.92
N GLU A 117 9.37 -3.32 -10.40
CA GLU A 117 10.50 -3.85 -11.16
C GLU A 117 10.60 -5.36 -10.98
N ASP A 118 10.96 -6.07 -12.06
CA ASP A 118 11.32 -7.47 -11.94
C ASP A 118 12.55 -7.61 -11.06
N TYR A 119 12.57 -8.64 -10.22
CA TYR A 119 13.68 -8.85 -9.27
C TYR A 119 15.04 -9.01 -9.97
N SER A 120 15.06 -9.51 -11.21
CA SER A 120 16.27 -9.62 -12.03
C SER A 120 16.91 -8.26 -12.36
N ALA A 121 16.17 -7.16 -12.31
CA ALA A 121 16.72 -5.81 -12.50
C ALA A 121 17.63 -5.37 -11.34
N GLY A 122 17.60 -6.08 -10.20
CA GLY A 122 18.43 -5.78 -9.03
C GLY A 122 18.16 -4.41 -8.41
N ILE A 123 16.95 -3.87 -8.58
CA ILE A 123 16.50 -2.59 -7.99
C ILE A 123 15.75 -2.84 -6.69
N VAL A 124 14.87 -3.85 -6.69
CA VAL A 124 14.03 -4.23 -5.56
C VAL A 124 14.43 -5.62 -5.04
N PHE A 125 14.57 -5.75 -3.73
CA PHE A 125 14.98 -6.97 -3.04
C PHE A 125 13.87 -7.48 -2.11
N ARG A 126 13.69 -8.80 -2.10
CA ARG A 126 12.76 -9.52 -1.23
C ARG A 126 13.51 -10.38 -0.22
N HIS A 127 12.88 -10.65 0.92
CA HIS A 127 13.37 -11.58 1.94
C HIS A 127 12.38 -12.72 2.25
N GLU A 128 11.17 -12.68 1.67
CA GLU A 128 10.11 -13.68 1.83
C GLU A 128 9.73 -14.31 0.48
N GLN A 129 9.28 -15.57 0.51
CA GLN A 129 8.56 -16.20 -0.60
C GLN A 129 7.05 -16.03 -0.42
N THR A 130 6.32 -15.75 -1.49
CA THR A 130 4.87 -15.54 -1.42
C THR A 130 4.07 -16.80 -1.75
N LEU A 131 2.87 -16.90 -1.19
CA LEU A 131 1.95 -18.01 -1.41
C LEU A 131 0.99 -17.74 -2.57
N PRO A 132 0.64 -18.75 -3.39
CA PRO A 132 -0.25 -18.57 -4.54
C PRO A 132 -1.66 -18.05 -4.18
N LYS A 133 -2.27 -18.58 -3.12
CA LYS A 133 -3.66 -18.28 -2.75
C LYS A 133 -3.87 -16.79 -2.37
N PRO A 134 -3.08 -16.19 -1.45
CA PRO A 134 -3.20 -14.77 -1.16
C PRO A 134 -2.94 -13.88 -2.39
N LYS A 135 -2.01 -14.27 -3.27
CA LYS A 135 -1.74 -13.52 -4.51
C LYS A 135 -2.94 -13.49 -5.46
N ALA A 136 -3.59 -14.63 -5.68
CA ALA A 136 -4.76 -14.72 -6.56
C ALA A 136 -5.90 -13.83 -6.05
N ASP A 137 -6.18 -13.90 -4.75
CA ASP A 137 -7.23 -13.10 -4.10
C ASP A 137 -6.96 -11.58 -4.23
N ARG A 138 -5.72 -11.14 -3.97
CA ARG A 138 -5.33 -9.73 -4.13
C ARG A 138 -5.36 -9.28 -5.59
N LEU A 139 -5.01 -10.16 -6.53
CA LEU A 139 -5.05 -9.86 -7.96
C LEU A 139 -6.49 -9.65 -8.45
N ASP A 140 -7.44 -10.48 -8.00
CA ASP A 140 -8.86 -10.30 -8.33
C ASP A 140 -9.43 -8.99 -7.76
N LEU A 141 -9.04 -8.64 -6.53
CA LEU A 141 -9.38 -7.34 -5.96
C LEU A 141 -8.80 -6.18 -6.79
N LEU A 142 -7.53 -6.26 -7.18
CA LEU A 142 -6.86 -5.25 -7.99
C LEU A 142 -7.50 -5.12 -9.38
N ARG A 143 -7.87 -6.23 -10.02
CA ARG A 143 -8.59 -6.23 -11.31
C ARG A 143 -9.95 -5.56 -11.21
N ALA A 144 -10.72 -5.85 -10.15
CA ALA A 144 -12.06 -5.31 -9.95
C ALA A 144 -12.04 -3.81 -9.62
N THR A 145 -11.15 -3.40 -8.71
CA THR A 145 -11.08 -2.02 -8.19
C THR A 145 -10.20 -1.11 -9.03
N ARG A 146 -9.24 -1.67 -9.78
CA ARG A 146 -8.19 -0.96 -10.50
C ARG A 146 -7.43 0.04 -9.62
N ALA A 147 -7.24 -0.31 -8.35
CA ALA A 147 -6.59 0.55 -7.37
C ALA A 147 -5.71 -0.27 -6.41
N HIS A 148 -4.56 0.30 -6.03
CA HIS A 148 -3.78 -0.21 -4.90
C HIS A 148 -4.40 0.29 -3.60
N LEU A 149 -4.96 -0.62 -2.81
CA LEU A 149 -5.70 -0.32 -1.58
C LEU A 149 -4.89 -0.57 -0.29
N GLY A 150 -3.61 -0.90 -0.44
CA GLY A 150 -2.66 -1.07 0.64
C GLY A 150 -1.27 -0.68 0.17
N GLN A 151 -0.50 -0.05 1.06
CA GLN A 151 0.86 0.40 0.77
C GLN A 151 1.84 -0.77 0.84
N ILE A 152 2.90 -0.78 0.03
CA ILE A 152 4.03 -1.70 0.21
C ILE A 152 5.10 -0.97 1.04
N PHE A 153 5.58 -1.62 2.10
CA PHE A 153 6.55 -1.00 2.99
C PHE A 153 7.97 -1.27 2.47
N MET A 154 8.59 -0.22 1.94
CA MET A 154 9.92 -0.23 1.33
C MET A 154 10.95 0.43 2.25
N LEU A 155 12.13 -0.18 2.31
CA LEU A 155 13.32 0.38 2.94
C LEU A 155 14.31 0.85 1.87
N TYR A 156 14.97 1.97 2.13
CA TYR A 156 16.10 2.47 1.34
C TYR A 156 17.22 2.93 2.29
N SER A 157 18.46 3.05 1.80
CA SER A 157 19.58 3.53 2.60
C SER A 157 19.95 4.97 2.23
N ASP A 158 19.97 5.84 3.22
CA ASP A 158 20.35 7.25 3.05
C ASP A 158 20.97 7.82 4.33
N THR A 159 21.75 8.89 4.21
CA THR A 159 22.38 9.56 5.36
C THR A 159 21.41 10.45 6.15
N GLY A 160 20.12 10.46 5.79
CA GLY A 160 19.07 11.26 6.43
C GLY A 160 18.70 12.53 5.64
N GLU A 161 19.32 12.75 4.48
CA GLU A 161 19.04 13.90 3.62
C GLU A 161 17.61 13.90 3.10
N ILE A 162 17.06 12.72 2.75
CA ILE A 162 15.66 12.63 2.31
C ILE A 162 14.72 12.92 3.50
N GLU A 163 14.99 12.36 4.68
CA GLU A 163 14.16 12.55 5.87
C GLU A 163 14.11 14.03 6.31
N ALA A 164 15.22 14.76 6.15
CA ALA A 164 15.28 16.20 6.42
C ALA A 164 14.33 17.02 5.52
N LEU A 165 14.02 16.54 4.32
CA LEU A 165 13.05 17.18 3.40
C LEU A 165 11.59 16.88 3.76
N LEU A 166 11.35 15.91 4.65
CA LEU A 166 10.02 15.49 5.09
C LEU A 166 9.56 16.20 6.36
N VAL A 167 10.41 17.05 6.95
CA VAL A 167 10.12 17.74 8.21
C VAL A 167 8.89 18.65 8.00
N PRO A 168 7.80 18.42 8.73
CA PRO A 168 6.59 19.19 8.54
C PRO A 168 6.76 20.60 9.11
N HIS A 169 6.26 21.61 8.39
CA HIS A 169 6.15 23.00 8.86
C HIS A 169 4.70 23.44 9.08
N THR A 170 3.76 22.50 8.95
CA THR A 170 2.31 22.73 9.02
C THR A 170 1.63 21.63 9.86
N PRO A 171 0.40 21.85 10.33
CA PRO A 171 -0.40 20.76 10.92
C PRO A 171 -0.59 19.59 9.94
N PRO A 172 -0.72 18.35 10.44
CA PRO A 172 -0.95 17.19 9.58
C PRO A 172 -2.27 17.32 8.82
N ALA A 173 -2.26 16.91 7.56
CA ALA A 173 -3.46 16.85 6.72
C ALA A 173 -4.44 15.76 7.19
N MET A 174 -3.92 14.70 7.83
CA MET A 174 -4.70 13.67 8.51
C MET A 174 -3.92 13.15 9.71
N GLY A 175 -4.63 12.82 10.79
CA GLY A 175 -4.09 12.17 11.96
C GLY A 175 -5.08 11.16 12.53
N VAL A 176 -4.61 9.98 12.90
CA VAL A 176 -5.44 8.91 13.50
C VAL A 176 -4.58 8.04 14.41
N THR A 177 -5.10 7.69 15.58
CA THR A 177 -4.52 6.64 16.42
C THR A 177 -5.21 5.34 16.08
N ASP A 178 -4.43 4.30 15.76
CA ASP A 178 -4.98 2.97 15.48
C ASP A 178 -5.34 2.20 16.78
N GLU A 179 -5.86 0.99 16.61
CA GLU A 179 -6.26 0.14 17.73
C GLU A 179 -5.09 -0.43 18.54
N ASP A 180 -3.86 -0.35 18.02
CA ASP A 180 -2.63 -0.74 18.71
C ASP A 180 -1.98 0.47 19.44
N GLY A 181 -2.63 1.64 19.43
CA GLY A 181 -2.15 2.86 20.06
C GLY A 181 -1.10 3.62 19.24
N VAL A 182 -0.86 3.22 17.99
CA VAL A 182 0.07 3.91 17.09
C VAL A 182 -0.58 5.17 16.54
N LEU A 183 0.05 6.31 16.73
CA LEU A 183 -0.41 7.59 16.18
C LEU A 183 0.19 7.81 14.79
N HIS A 184 -0.68 7.78 13.79
CA HIS A 184 -0.37 8.02 12.39
C HIS A 184 -0.61 9.48 12.03
N ARG A 185 0.34 10.12 11.35
CA ARG A 185 0.20 11.49 10.83
C ARG A 185 0.71 11.58 9.41
N VAL A 186 -0.03 12.30 8.57
CA VAL A 186 0.30 12.49 7.15
C VAL A 186 0.32 13.98 6.81
N TRP A 187 1.36 14.42 6.11
CA TRP A 187 1.47 15.78 5.55
C TRP A 187 1.61 15.71 4.05
N LYS A 188 1.00 16.67 3.35
CA LYS A 188 1.07 16.78 1.89
C LYS A 188 2.24 17.68 1.49
N ILE A 189 3.15 17.17 0.66
CA ILE A 189 4.25 17.93 0.05
C ILE A 189 3.92 18.10 -1.44
N SER A 190 3.44 19.28 -1.81
CA SER A 190 3.11 19.66 -3.20
C SER A 190 4.20 20.47 -3.90
N ASP A 191 5.22 20.94 -3.19
CA ASP A 191 6.29 21.76 -3.78
C ASP A 191 7.06 20.97 -4.85
N PRO A 192 7.05 21.37 -6.14
CA PRO A 192 7.70 20.62 -7.20
C PRO A 192 9.22 20.54 -7.05
N GLY A 193 9.86 21.54 -6.43
CA GLY A 193 11.29 21.55 -6.15
C GLY A 193 11.68 20.49 -5.14
N VAL A 194 10.95 20.42 -4.02
CA VAL A 194 11.14 19.39 -2.98
C VAL A 194 10.86 17.99 -3.56
N ILE A 195 9.78 17.82 -4.31
CA ILE A 195 9.44 16.54 -4.96
C ILE A 195 10.57 16.10 -5.89
N ASN A 196 11.06 16.99 -6.77
CA ASN A 196 12.13 16.65 -7.71
C ASN A 196 13.46 16.34 -6.99
N LEU A 197 13.74 16.99 -5.86
CA LEU A 197 14.91 16.68 -5.04
C LEU A 197 14.81 15.27 -4.43
N ILE A 198 13.65 14.91 -3.86
CA ILE A 198 13.40 13.56 -3.32
C ILE A 198 13.53 12.51 -4.44
N ARG A 199 12.90 12.74 -5.61
CA ARG A 199 13.02 11.85 -6.78
C ARG A 199 14.47 11.67 -7.22
N SER A 200 15.24 12.74 -7.24
CA SER A 200 16.65 12.71 -7.63
C SER A 200 17.50 11.90 -6.64
N LYS A 201 17.31 12.12 -5.34
CA LYS A 201 18.01 11.38 -4.29
C LYS A 201 17.62 9.90 -4.25
N MET A 202 16.39 9.55 -4.65
CA MET A 202 15.93 8.16 -4.70
C MET A 202 16.46 7.37 -5.91
N ARG A 203 16.77 8.02 -7.03
CA ARG A 203 17.09 7.37 -8.31
C ARG A 203 18.06 6.19 -8.21
N ASP A 204 19.16 6.38 -7.49
CA ASP A 204 20.24 5.39 -7.41
C ASP A 204 20.13 4.45 -6.22
N LYS A 205 19.05 4.56 -5.43
CA LYS A 205 18.82 3.71 -4.27
C LYS A 205 18.36 2.32 -4.68
N LYS A 206 18.73 1.34 -3.87
CA LYS A 206 18.12 0.01 -3.86
C LYS A 206 16.99 -0.02 -2.84
N LEU A 207 15.94 -0.76 -3.14
CA LEU A 207 14.77 -0.88 -2.29
C LEU A 207 14.65 -2.29 -1.73
N ILE A 208 14.40 -2.41 -0.44
CA ILE A 208 14.13 -3.70 0.22
C ILE A 208 12.68 -3.71 0.67
N ILE A 209 11.93 -4.73 0.32
CA ILE A 209 10.54 -4.89 0.81
C ILE A 209 10.62 -5.32 2.28
N ALA A 210 10.26 -4.44 3.21
CA ALA A 210 10.12 -4.79 4.63
C ALA A 210 8.84 -5.61 4.85
N ASP A 211 7.73 -5.15 4.29
CA ASP A 211 6.42 -5.80 4.36
C ASP A 211 5.64 -5.56 3.06
N GLY A 212 4.82 -6.54 2.67
CA GLY A 212 3.95 -6.46 1.49
C GLY A 212 4.46 -7.19 0.25
N HIS A 213 5.25 -8.27 0.40
CA HIS A 213 5.74 -9.09 -0.72
C HIS A 213 4.60 -9.63 -1.59
N HIS A 214 3.50 -10.09 -0.98
CA HIS A 214 2.29 -10.53 -1.69
C HIS A 214 1.66 -9.39 -2.52
N ARG A 215 1.64 -8.16 -1.98
CA ARG A 215 1.14 -6.96 -2.68
C ARG A 215 2.06 -6.58 -3.84
N TYR A 216 3.38 -6.66 -3.66
CA TYR A 216 4.36 -6.37 -4.69
C TYR A 216 4.27 -7.36 -5.86
N GLU A 217 4.23 -8.67 -5.59
CA GLU A 217 4.06 -9.67 -6.64
C GLU A 217 2.70 -9.58 -7.33
N THR A 218 1.64 -9.24 -6.60
CA THR A 218 0.32 -8.96 -7.20
C THR A 218 0.41 -7.78 -8.18
N ALA A 219 1.12 -6.71 -7.82
CA ALA A 219 1.33 -5.57 -8.69
C ALA A 219 2.16 -5.92 -9.94
N LEU A 220 3.21 -6.73 -9.80
CA LEU A 220 3.99 -7.26 -10.94
C LEU A 220 3.13 -8.10 -11.89
N ASN A 221 2.31 -9.01 -11.35
CA ASN A 221 1.43 -9.84 -12.16
C ASN A 221 0.43 -8.98 -12.94
N TYR A 222 -0.19 -8.00 -12.27
CA TYR A 222 -1.12 -7.09 -12.91
C TYR A 222 -0.45 -6.23 -13.99
N ARG A 223 0.76 -5.70 -13.73
CA ARG A 223 1.58 -4.99 -14.73
C ARG A 223 1.78 -5.86 -15.97
N ASN A 224 2.22 -7.10 -15.79
CA ASN A 224 2.52 -8.02 -16.90
C ASN A 224 1.26 -8.37 -17.71
N GLU A 225 0.10 -8.57 -17.06
CA GLU A 225 -1.19 -8.74 -17.73
C GLU A 225 -1.54 -7.52 -18.60
N ARG A 226 -1.31 -6.32 -18.05
CA ARG A 226 -1.61 -5.08 -18.76
C ARG A 226 -0.68 -4.81 -19.92
N GLN A 227 0.62 -5.03 -19.76
CA GLN A 227 1.61 -4.95 -20.83
C GLN A 227 1.28 -5.92 -21.96
N SER A 228 0.96 -7.17 -21.65
CA SER A 228 0.59 -8.20 -22.64
C SER A 228 -0.65 -7.80 -23.43
N THR A 229 -1.68 -7.28 -22.74
CA THR A 229 -2.89 -6.79 -23.39
C THR A 229 -2.62 -5.57 -24.28
N ALA A 230 -1.78 -4.63 -23.82
CA ALA A 230 -1.41 -3.45 -24.59
C ALA A 230 -0.61 -3.81 -25.85
N ALA A 231 0.33 -4.76 -25.74
CA ALA A 231 1.10 -5.27 -26.88
C ALA A 231 0.20 -5.97 -27.91
N ALA A 232 -0.75 -6.80 -27.45
CA ALA A 232 -1.72 -7.45 -28.35
C ALA A 232 -2.61 -6.43 -29.08
N ALA A 233 -3.04 -5.36 -28.40
CA ALA A 233 -3.82 -4.28 -29.00
C ALA A 233 -3.01 -3.45 -30.01
N ALA A 234 -1.70 -3.29 -29.81
CA ALA A 234 -0.81 -2.59 -30.74
C ALA A 234 -0.47 -3.42 -32.00
N GLY A 235 -0.45 -4.75 -31.89
CA GLY A 235 -0.16 -5.66 -33.01
C GLY A 235 -1.37 -5.99 -33.90
N GLY A 236 -2.60 -5.75 -33.43
CA GLY A 236 -3.82 -5.89 -34.21
C GLY A 236 -4.24 -4.56 -34.83
N GLY A 237 -4.10 -4.40 -36.14
CA GLY A 237 -4.58 -3.22 -36.88
C GLY A 237 -6.11 -3.09 -36.89
N ALA A 238 -6.72 -2.82 -35.74
CA ALA A 238 -8.15 -2.56 -35.63
C ALA A 238 -8.47 -1.09 -35.97
N PRO A 239 -9.52 -0.80 -36.76
CA PRO A 239 -9.92 0.55 -37.12
C PRO A 239 -10.28 1.37 -35.87
N ARG A 240 -9.92 2.66 -35.91
CA ARG A 240 -10.04 3.66 -34.85
C ARG A 240 -11.48 4.10 -34.51
N GLU A 241 -12.47 3.23 -34.65
CA GLU A 241 -13.87 3.59 -34.37
C GLU A 241 -14.43 2.72 -33.24
N HIS A 242 -14.80 3.40 -32.15
CA HIS A 242 -15.48 2.89 -30.95
C HIS A 242 -14.58 2.48 -29.78
N THR A 243 -13.77 3.41 -29.28
CA THR A 243 -13.37 3.39 -27.87
C THR A 243 -14.40 4.18 -27.05
N PRO A 244 -15.18 3.57 -26.15
CA PRO A 244 -16.13 4.31 -25.32
C PRO A 244 -15.39 5.29 -24.39
N ALA A 245 -16.02 6.42 -24.07
CA ALA A 245 -15.47 7.50 -23.24
C ALA A 245 -15.07 7.08 -21.80
N THR A 246 -15.34 5.83 -21.40
CA THR A 246 -14.91 5.22 -20.13
C THR A 246 -13.53 4.56 -20.20
N ALA A 247 -12.88 4.52 -21.37
CA ALA A 247 -11.52 4.05 -21.54
C ALA A 247 -10.50 5.08 -21.03
N LEU A 248 -10.29 5.11 -19.71
CA LEU A 248 -9.21 5.86 -19.04
C LEU A 248 -7.80 5.33 -19.33
N LEU A 249 -7.63 4.44 -20.32
CA LEU A 249 -6.31 4.01 -20.77
C LEU A 249 -6.09 4.61 -22.15
N ARG A 250 -5.37 5.74 -22.19
CA ARG A 250 -4.87 6.26 -23.44
C ARG A 250 -3.78 5.29 -23.93
N PRO A 251 -3.75 4.90 -25.22
CA PRO A 251 -2.72 4.02 -25.78
C PRO A 251 -1.28 4.58 -25.75
N SER A 252 -1.05 5.74 -25.11
CA SER A 252 0.20 6.48 -25.10
C SER A 252 0.99 6.38 -23.79
N ASP A 253 0.55 5.59 -22.81
CA ASP A 253 1.02 5.77 -21.44
C ASP A 253 2.48 5.31 -21.18
N GLY A 254 3.16 4.71 -22.16
CA GLY A 254 4.63 4.57 -22.15
C GLY A 254 5.21 3.97 -20.86
N GLU A 255 6.39 4.44 -20.47
CA GLU A 255 7.07 4.05 -19.22
C GLU A 255 6.32 4.48 -17.94
N ASP A 256 5.35 5.40 -18.03
CA ASP A 256 4.68 6.00 -16.87
C ASP A 256 3.22 5.52 -16.69
N ALA A 257 2.86 4.40 -17.33
CA ALA A 257 1.50 3.89 -17.24
C ALA A 257 1.10 3.53 -15.80
N PRO A 258 -0.15 3.77 -15.37
CA PRO A 258 -0.55 3.53 -13.98
C PRO A 258 -0.31 2.10 -13.47
N TYR A 259 -0.35 1.09 -14.37
CA TYR A 259 -0.09 -0.30 -14.03
C TYR A 259 1.41 -0.63 -13.84
N GLU A 260 2.32 0.29 -14.18
CA GLU A 260 3.76 0.19 -13.88
C GLU A 260 4.08 0.62 -12.45
N MET A 261 3.13 1.23 -11.75
CA MET A 261 3.35 1.93 -10.48
C MET A 261 2.49 1.33 -9.37
N ALA A 262 3.06 1.19 -8.18
CA ALA A 262 2.33 0.82 -6.97
C ALA A 262 2.50 1.87 -5.87
N MET A 263 1.49 1.99 -5.00
CA MET A 263 1.58 2.87 -3.84
C MET A 263 2.50 2.24 -2.78
N MET A 264 3.56 2.97 -2.42
CA MET A 264 4.61 2.48 -1.53
C MET A 264 4.92 3.51 -0.45
N THR A 265 5.33 3.01 0.71
CA THR A 265 5.86 3.82 1.81
C THR A 265 7.35 3.57 1.92
N PHE A 266 8.13 4.62 1.81
CA PHE A 266 9.59 4.57 1.80
C PHE A 266 10.13 5.08 3.15
N VAL A 267 10.87 4.23 3.85
CA VAL A 267 11.52 4.56 5.13
C VAL A 267 13.02 4.33 5.01
N ASN A 268 13.80 5.26 5.56
CA ASN A 268 15.25 5.12 5.61
C ASN A 268 15.62 4.03 6.63
N MET A 269 16.38 3.02 6.19
CA MET A 269 16.85 1.94 7.06
C MET A 269 17.85 2.40 8.12
N ASN A 270 18.49 3.55 7.91
CA ASN A 270 19.40 4.17 8.86
C ASN A 270 18.68 5.12 9.84
N SER A 271 17.35 5.27 9.73
CA SER A 271 16.59 6.15 10.61
C SER A 271 16.53 5.56 12.03
N PRO A 272 16.82 6.34 13.09
CA PRO A 272 16.70 5.86 14.48
C PRO A 272 15.30 5.37 14.85
N GLY A 273 14.27 5.91 14.18
CA GLY A 273 12.87 5.53 14.40
C GLY A 273 12.47 4.18 13.78
N LEU A 274 13.33 3.56 12.97
CA LEU A 274 13.08 2.24 12.43
C LEU A 274 13.50 1.15 13.42
N ALA A 275 12.52 0.58 14.12
CA ALA A 275 12.71 -0.61 14.92
C ALA A 275 12.44 -1.88 14.09
N ILE A 276 13.44 -2.76 13.97
CA ILE A 276 13.29 -4.12 13.42
C ILE A 276 13.59 -5.10 14.53
N LEU A 277 12.57 -5.83 14.98
CA LEU A 277 12.69 -6.79 16.07
C LEU A 277 12.81 -8.22 15.55
N PRO A 278 13.54 -9.09 16.27
CA PRO A 278 13.67 -10.50 15.92
C PRO A 278 12.32 -11.23 15.96
N THR A 279 12.03 -12.03 14.93
CA THR A 279 10.90 -12.96 14.97
C THR A 279 11.28 -14.21 15.78
N HIS A 280 10.55 -14.47 16.86
CA HIS A 280 10.72 -15.68 17.67
C HIS A 280 9.68 -16.71 17.25
N ARG A 281 10.10 -17.96 16.97
CA ARG A 281 9.19 -19.08 16.69
C ARG A 281 9.11 -19.97 17.92
N VAL A 282 7.92 -20.07 18.50
CA VAL A 282 7.67 -21.00 19.61
C VAL A 282 7.30 -22.36 19.02
N ILE A 283 8.09 -23.38 19.35
CA ILE A 283 7.81 -24.77 18.98
C ILE A 283 7.18 -25.44 20.20
N HIS A 284 6.01 -26.06 20.03
CA HIS A 284 5.31 -26.77 21.10
C HIS A 284 5.07 -28.24 20.71
N GLY A 285 4.84 -29.10 21.72
CA GLY A 285 4.45 -30.49 21.50
C GLY A 285 5.57 -31.43 21.03
N LEU A 286 6.84 -31.08 21.26
CA LEU A 286 7.97 -31.96 20.97
C LEU A 286 8.05 -33.09 22.01
N PRO A 287 7.87 -34.37 21.63
CA PRO A 287 7.75 -35.50 22.57
C PRO A 287 8.98 -35.75 23.47
N SER A 288 10.14 -35.24 23.07
CA SER A 288 11.43 -35.46 23.75
C SER A 288 12.18 -34.14 23.99
N PHE A 289 11.47 -33.01 23.99
CA PHE A 289 12.10 -31.73 24.28
C PHE A 289 12.49 -31.64 25.75
N SER A 290 13.79 -31.45 25.99
CA SER A 290 14.33 -31.08 27.29
C SER A 290 14.98 -29.70 27.15
N ALA A 291 14.56 -28.76 27.98
CA ALA A 291 15.18 -27.43 28.04
C ALA A 291 16.66 -27.52 28.45
N GLU A 292 16.99 -28.45 29.34
CA GLU A 292 18.36 -28.70 29.85
C GLU A 292 19.29 -29.25 28.76
N SER A 293 18.77 -30.09 27.85
CA SER A 293 19.54 -30.60 26.71
C SER A 293 19.73 -29.57 25.59
N LEU A 294 18.88 -28.53 25.54
CA LEU A 294 18.99 -27.45 24.56
C LEU A 294 19.98 -26.37 25.01
N SER A 295 20.13 -26.16 26.31
CA SER A 295 20.97 -25.12 26.92
C SER A 295 22.37 -25.58 27.33
N ALA A 296 22.70 -26.86 27.12
CA ALA A 296 24.04 -27.44 27.30
C ALA A 296 24.88 -27.38 26.01
#